data_AF-A0A316TLN9-F1
#
_entry.id   AF-A0A316TLN9-F1
#
_cell.length_a   1.000
_cell.length_b   1.000
_cell.length_c   1.000
_cell.angle_alpha   90.00
_cell.angle_beta   90.00
_cell.angle_gamma   90.00
#
_symmetry.space_group_name_H-M   'P 1'
#
loop_
_entity.id
_entity.type
_entity.pdbx_description
1 polymer ?
#
loop_
_entity_poly.entity_id
_entity_poly.type
_entity_poly.pdbx_seq_one_letter_code
_entity_poly.pdbx_strand_id
1 'polypeptide(L)'
;MLTIPIALALGLTLAGPTAVADDDFGGPGLTLDATSSKADAAADTLDEVQAILDGDAVGRGGRTTDGRSLTVALRDLKRDMKYLKGEDNKQAQRFLMRPGEGGDPYIPGALPWSTCGPQICVHYTESGANAPDGSDGVQGTIPQYVTDVLNTIEQINTDYIAAGYRTPERDGALGGSNNKVDIYLGDIGPQGLYGFCTSDDPHDPFDESDPGYQDFSFWAYCALDNDYDSSEFPTNTPFENMQVTAAHEFFHAVQYAYDAYEDGWIIESTATWVEDEMFDDVNDNRNYLGTGPLAFPNVPIDYYGSGDPEELSGFHYGTWIWWRYLTEKFPAKTGKLPKLVLDVWKRLDAANGAGPDRYSTQGLADVLKNRGTNISAEIIKFQVGNRRAKSFYDEGNAYTPAPAAAIIGLAANRAAYAEGPINHMASATARFNPKNLSQKAWKLRLTFDLPPKARGAAAVVVVYRKNGKIDQTTVKLDKKGNATKTVPFSSKTVKGVDAVLVNTSTRFTCWASNESPYSCFGNPKDDGLKYKVTGRTVK
;
A
#
# COMPACT_ATOMS: atom_id res chain seq x y z
N MET A 1 -10.01 -8.85 21.85
CA MET A 1 -10.35 -8.17 23.13
C MET A 1 -9.36 -8.65 24.18
N LEU A 2 -8.28 -7.93 24.41
CA LEU A 2 -7.37 -8.14 25.53
C LEU A 2 -6.85 -6.77 25.95
N THR A 3 -6.98 -6.45 27.24
CA THR A 3 -6.84 -5.13 27.89
C THR A 3 -5.59 -5.05 28.82
N ILE A 4 -4.53 -4.20 28.61
CA ILE A 4 -3.37 -3.82 29.56
C ILE A 4 -2.94 -2.27 29.60
N PRO A 5 -2.64 -1.54 30.75
CA PRO A 5 -3.10 -0.16 31.18
C PRO A 5 -2.65 1.17 30.56
N ILE A 6 -3.49 2.23 30.70
CA ILE A 6 -3.11 3.67 30.66
C ILE A 6 -3.55 4.43 31.93
N ALA A 7 -2.67 5.32 32.40
CA ALA A 7 -2.93 6.25 33.50
C ALA A 7 -3.78 7.48 33.08
N LEU A 8 -5.00 7.56 33.63
CA LEU A 8 -5.88 8.72 33.58
C LEU A 8 -5.65 9.60 34.82
N ALA A 9 -4.89 10.69 34.71
CA ALA A 9 -4.73 11.63 35.82
C ALA A 9 -5.91 12.63 35.88
N LEU A 10 -6.93 12.31 36.66
CA LEU A 10 -7.93 13.27 37.18
C LEU A 10 -7.36 13.95 38.43
N GLY A 11 -7.31 15.28 38.45
CA GLY A 11 -7.14 16.03 39.71
C GLY A 11 -8.34 15.81 40.65
N LEU A 12 -8.08 15.19 41.82
CA LEU A 12 -8.98 14.63 42.87
C LEU A 12 -10.07 15.59 43.45
N THR A 13 -11.21 15.16 44.01
CA THR A 13 -11.43 14.21 45.16
C THR A 13 -12.73 13.35 45.13
N LEU A 14 -12.58 12.10 45.63
CA LEU A 14 -13.46 11.16 46.38
C LEU A 14 -14.58 10.28 45.72
N ALA A 15 -14.31 8.96 45.81
CA ALA A 15 -15.16 7.75 46.03
C ALA A 15 -15.98 7.06 44.90
N GLY A 16 -15.39 5.97 44.34
CA GLY A 16 -15.97 4.67 43.90
C GLY A 16 -17.04 4.61 42.77
N PRO A 17 -17.24 3.47 42.05
CA PRO A 17 -16.56 2.17 42.08
C PRO A 17 -15.70 1.89 40.82
N THR A 18 -14.95 0.79 40.90
CA THR A 18 -13.91 0.28 40.00
C THR A 18 -14.36 0.09 38.54
N ALA A 19 -13.79 0.89 37.64
CA ALA A 19 -13.74 0.59 36.21
C ALA A 19 -12.42 -0.14 35.95
N VAL A 20 -12.53 -1.32 35.34
CA VAL A 20 -11.41 -2.10 34.83
C VAL A 20 -10.74 -1.24 33.76
N ALA A 21 -9.54 -0.74 34.08
CA ALA A 21 -8.65 -0.19 33.09
C ALA A 21 -8.10 -1.38 32.30
N ASP A 22 -7.93 -1.21 30.99
CA ASP A 22 -6.61 -1.29 30.38
C ASP A 22 -6.60 -1.35 28.80
N ASP A 23 -5.72 -0.59 28.11
CA ASP A 23 -5.07 -0.88 26.80
C ASP A 23 -4.18 0.30 26.33
N ASP A 24 -2.89 0.01 26.12
CA ASP A 24 -1.80 0.92 25.77
C ASP A 24 -1.76 1.24 24.27
N PHE A 25 -1.57 2.52 23.90
CA PHE A 25 -1.48 2.99 22.51
C PHE A 25 -0.04 2.95 22.01
N GLY A 26 0.53 1.75 21.88
CA GLY A 26 1.71 1.51 21.07
C GLY A 26 1.28 1.11 19.65
N GLY A 27 1.82 1.78 18.62
CA GLY A 27 2.06 1.04 17.37
C GLY A 27 3.11 -0.04 17.65
N PRO A 28 3.20 -1.13 16.86
CA PRO A 28 4.26 -2.10 17.02
C PRO A 28 5.59 -1.36 17.09
N GLY A 29 6.30 -1.53 18.20
CA GLY A 29 7.70 -1.17 18.29
C GLY A 29 8.44 -2.17 17.41
N LEU A 30 8.55 -1.89 16.13
CA LEU A 30 9.37 -2.67 15.21
C LEU A 30 10.83 -2.46 15.61
N THR A 31 11.31 -3.28 16.54
CA THR A 31 12.72 -3.40 16.87
C THR A 31 13.41 -4.15 15.74
N LEU A 32 14.15 -3.41 14.93
CA LEU A 32 15.05 -3.99 13.93
C LEU A 32 16.26 -4.59 14.66
N ASP A 33 16.38 -5.91 14.66
CA ASP A 33 17.62 -6.59 15.02
C ASP A 33 18.62 -6.44 13.86
N ALA A 34 19.59 -5.55 14.02
CA ALA A 34 20.62 -5.35 13.01
C ALA A 34 21.77 -6.33 13.24
N THR A 35 21.82 -7.42 12.47
CA THR A 35 23.05 -8.05 11.89
C THR A 35 22.72 -9.34 11.11
N SER A 36 21.88 -9.29 10.06
CA SER A 36 21.81 -10.38 9.06
C SER A 36 22.87 -10.14 7.97
N SER A 37 23.54 -11.20 7.50
CA SER A 37 24.37 -11.09 6.30
C SER A 37 23.48 -11.01 5.05
N LYS A 38 24.00 -10.53 3.91
CA LYS A 38 23.23 -10.56 2.64
C LYS A 38 22.81 -11.97 2.22
N ALA A 39 23.55 -12.99 2.65
CA ALA A 39 23.18 -14.38 2.40
C ALA A 39 22.01 -14.82 3.28
N ASP A 40 21.97 -14.38 4.55
CA ASP A 40 20.86 -14.66 5.46
C ASP A 40 19.58 -13.96 4.97
N ALA A 41 19.65 -12.67 4.62
CA ALA A 41 18.49 -11.96 4.07
C ALA A 41 17.97 -12.57 2.75
N ALA A 42 18.87 -13.09 1.91
CA ALA A 42 18.49 -13.80 0.69
C ALA A 42 17.80 -15.14 1.00
N ALA A 43 18.26 -15.86 2.04
CA ALA A 43 17.63 -17.09 2.50
C ALA A 43 16.24 -16.80 3.10
N ASP A 44 16.10 -15.73 3.90
CA ASP A 44 14.81 -15.28 4.43
C ASP A 44 13.81 -14.95 3.31
N THR A 45 14.30 -14.33 2.22
CA THR A 45 13.47 -14.03 1.04
C THR A 45 13.05 -15.31 0.29
N LEU A 46 13.92 -16.33 0.23
CA LEU A 46 13.58 -17.63 -0.34
C LEU A 46 12.52 -18.36 0.52
N ASP A 47 12.72 -18.35 1.84
CA ASP A 47 11.79 -18.95 2.81
C ASP A 47 10.44 -18.26 2.76
N GLU A 48 10.40 -16.95 2.53
CA GLU A 48 9.17 -16.20 2.33
C GLU A 48 8.36 -16.71 1.12
N VAL A 49 9.01 -16.88 -0.03
CA VAL A 49 8.35 -17.41 -1.24
C VAL A 49 7.81 -18.82 -0.97
N GLN A 50 8.59 -19.67 -0.30
CA GLN A 50 8.14 -21.01 0.09
C GLN A 50 6.94 -20.95 1.06
N ALA A 51 6.96 -20.05 2.04
CA ALA A 51 5.87 -19.91 3.01
C ALA A 51 4.56 -19.40 2.35
N ILE A 52 4.66 -18.54 1.33
CA ILE A 52 3.51 -18.14 0.52
C ILE A 52 2.89 -19.37 -0.16
N LEU A 53 3.73 -20.21 -0.79
CA LEU A 53 3.30 -21.42 -1.49
C LEU A 53 2.72 -22.50 -0.57
N ASP A 54 3.27 -22.65 0.63
CA ASP A 54 2.78 -23.63 1.61
C ASP A 54 1.47 -23.18 2.28
N GLY A 55 1.00 -21.95 1.99
CA GLY A 55 -0.12 -21.34 2.70
C GLY A 55 0.17 -21.10 4.19
N ASP A 56 1.45 -21.11 4.61
CA ASP A 56 1.87 -21.02 6.00
C ASP A 56 1.82 -19.58 6.52
N ALA A 57 0.72 -19.24 7.19
CA ALA A 57 0.51 -17.93 7.81
C ALA A 57 1.62 -17.49 8.77
N VAL A 58 2.29 -18.43 9.44
CA VAL A 58 3.32 -18.13 10.45
C VAL A 58 4.69 -17.96 9.80
N GLY A 59 5.02 -18.77 8.80
CA GLY A 59 6.25 -18.66 8.00
C GLY A 59 6.31 -17.41 7.11
N ARG A 60 5.15 -16.85 6.71
CA ARG A 60 5.01 -15.65 5.86
C ARG A 60 5.43 -14.32 6.51
N GLY A 61 5.93 -14.36 7.74
CA GLY A 61 6.19 -13.16 8.55
C GLY A 61 4.95 -12.30 8.81
N GLY A 62 3.75 -12.87 8.57
CA GLY A 62 2.43 -12.22 8.65
C GLY A 62 1.87 -11.66 7.33
N ARG A 63 2.49 -11.85 6.15
CA ARG A 63 1.90 -11.44 4.84
C ARG A 63 0.57 -12.16 4.58
N THR A 64 -0.28 -11.55 3.76
CA THR A 64 -1.70 -11.91 3.62
C THR A 64 -1.84 -13.36 3.20
N THR A 65 -2.98 -13.97 3.55
CA THR A 65 -3.35 -15.28 3.03
C THR A 65 -3.69 -15.26 1.56
N ASP A 66 -3.90 -14.07 0.96
CA ASP A 66 -4.09 -13.95 -0.47
C ASP A 66 -2.72 -13.96 -1.17
N GLY A 67 -2.60 -14.79 -2.20
CA GLY A 67 -1.37 -14.99 -2.97
C GLY A 67 -0.80 -13.76 -3.66
N ARG A 68 -1.42 -12.59 -3.47
CA ARG A 68 -1.12 -11.32 -4.13
C ARG A 68 0.25 -10.76 -3.74
N SER A 69 0.78 -11.18 -2.58
CA SER A 69 2.14 -10.82 -2.16
C SER A 69 3.25 -11.57 -2.91
N LEU A 70 2.90 -12.56 -3.74
CA LEU A 70 3.87 -13.40 -4.44
C LEU A 70 4.71 -12.60 -5.45
N THR A 71 4.12 -11.65 -6.17
CA THR A 71 4.82 -10.84 -7.19
C THR A 71 6.04 -10.12 -6.61
N VAL A 72 5.87 -9.40 -5.49
CA VAL A 72 6.99 -8.70 -4.86
C VAL A 72 7.93 -9.65 -4.13
N ALA A 73 7.44 -10.74 -3.53
CA ALA A 73 8.31 -11.76 -2.94
C ALA A 73 9.26 -12.38 -3.98
N LEU A 74 8.75 -12.69 -5.18
CA LEU A 74 9.55 -13.21 -6.29
C LEU A 74 10.53 -12.16 -6.84
N ARG A 75 10.13 -10.90 -6.91
CA ARG A 75 11.01 -9.79 -7.28
C ARG A 75 12.17 -9.64 -6.29
N ASP A 76 11.88 -9.68 -4.98
CA ASP A 76 12.91 -9.62 -3.94
C ASP A 76 13.84 -10.84 -4.04
N LEU A 77 13.27 -12.04 -4.25
CA LEU A 77 14.07 -13.25 -4.48
C LEU A 77 14.97 -13.11 -5.71
N LYS A 78 14.45 -12.53 -6.80
CA LYS A 78 15.22 -12.28 -8.03
C LYS A 78 16.41 -11.33 -7.78
N ARG A 79 16.21 -10.28 -6.99
CA ARG A 79 17.27 -9.35 -6.57
C ARG A 79 18.35 -10.07 -5.76
N ASP A 80 17.91 -10.91 -4.82
CA ASP A 80 18.79 -11.49 -3.81
C ASP A 80 19.39 -12.86 -4.22
N MET A 81 18.93 -13.43 -5.34
CA MET A 81 19.34 -14.74 -5.88
C MET A 81 20.87 -14.90 -5.99
N LYS A 82 21.62 -13.82 -6.27
CA LYS A 82 23.08 -13.85 -6.38
C LYS A 82 23.80 -14.17 -5.07
N TYR A 83 23.16 -13.91 -3.93
CA TYR A 83 23.70 -14.22 -2.61
C TYR A 83 23.42 -15.66 -2.19
N LEU A 84 22.43 -16.33 -2.81
CA LEU A 84 22.14 -17.75 -2.61
C LEU A 84 23.21 -18.65 -3.25
N LYS A 85 23.39 -19.84 -2.68
CA LYS A 85 24.34 -20.88 -3.14
C LYS A 85 23.72 -22.27 -3.01
N GLY A 86 24.32 -23.27 -3.66
CA GLY A 86 23.96 -24.66 -3.43
C GLY A 86 22.52 -24.98 -3.81
N GLU A 87 21.76 -25.55 -2.88
CA GLU A 87 20.37 -25.95 -3.11
C GLU A 87 19.40 -24.76 -3.10
N ASP A 88 19.61 -23.79 -2.21
CA ASP A 88 18.82 -22.57 -2.13
C ASP A 88 18.83 -21.81 -3.45
N ASN A 89 19.98 -21.74 -4.13
CA ASN A 89 20.05 -21.12 -5.45
C ASN A 89 19.28 -21.90 -6.53
N LYS A 90 19.27 -23.24 -6.47
CA LYS A 90 18.47 -24.05 -7.41
C LYS A 90 16.98 -23.92 -7.13
N GLN A 91 16.59 -23.81 -5.87
CA GLN A 91 15.21 -23.59 -5.47
C GLN A 91 14.74 -22.20 -5.93
N ALA A 92 15.57 -21.17 -5.75
CA ALA A 92 15.28 -19.83 -6.27
C ALA A 92 15.13 -19.83 -7.81
N GLN A 93 16.00 -20.53 -8.54
CA GLN A 93 15.87 -20.69 -9.98
C GLN A 93 14.57 -21.38 -10.39
N ARG A 94 14.07 -22.33 -9.58
CA ARG A 94 12.76 -22.97 -9.81
C ARG A 94 11.59 -22.03 -9.55
N PHE A 95 11.67 -21.16 -8.55
CA PHE A 95 10.63 -20.15 -8.30
C PHE A 95 10.59 -19.05 -9.38
N LEU A 96 11.72 -18.80 -10.04
CA LEU A 96 11.85 -17.76 -11.07
C LEU A 96 11.83 -18.32 -12.50
N MET A 97 11.52 -19.61 -12.68
CA MET A 97 11.40 -20.19 -14.01
C MET A 97 10.04 -19.87 -14.63
N ARG A 98 10.01 -19.75 -15.96
CA ARG A 98 8.75 -19.55 -16.68
C ARG A 98 7.83 -20.76 -16.48
N PRO A 99 6.52 -20.52 -16.25
CA PRO A 99 5.57 -21.61 -16.10
C PRO A 99 5.47 -22.53 -17.31
N GLY A 100 5.02 -23.76 -17.08
CA GLY A 100 4.88 -24.76 -18.15
C GLY A 100 6.13 -25.61 -18.40
N GLU A 101 7.18 -25.42 -17.61
CA GLU A 101 8.42 -26.20 -17.62
C GLU A 101 8.46 -27.24 -16.48
N GLY A 102 9.29 -28.28 -16.64
CA GLY A 102 9.41 -29.34 -15.62
C GLY A 102 10.04 -28.83 -14.32
N GLY A 103 9.25 -28.81 -13.24
CA GLY A 103 9.69 -28.32 -11.92
C GLY A 103 9.11 -26.97 -11.52
N ASP A 104 8.24 -26.39 -12.35
CA ASP A 104 7.40 -25.24 -12.03
C ASP A 104 6.52 -25.54 -10.80
N PRO A 105 6.63 -24.77 -9.70
CA PRO A 105 5.85 -24.97 -8.49
C PRO A 105 4.45 -24.36 -8.55
N TYR A 106 4.17 -23.48 -9.51
CA TYR A 106 2.90 -22.75 -9.62
C TYR A 106 1.95 -23.46 -10.58
N ILE A 107 2.40 -23.74 -11.81
CA ILE A 107 1.59 -24.33 -12.87
C ILE A 107 2.25 -25.64 -13.34
N PRO A 108 2.22 -26.71 -12.51
CA PRO A 108 2.91 -27.94 -12.84
C PRO A 108 2.30 -28.61 -14.08
N GLY A 109 3.13 -28.86 -15.10
CA GLY A 109 2.72 -29.52 -16.34
C GLY A 109 3.13 -28.70 -17.57
N ALA A 110 3.06 -29.31 -18.75
CA ALA A 110 3.39 -28.59 -19.98
C ALA A 110 2.24 -27.67 -20.40
N LEU A 111 2.58 -26.47 -20.89
CA LEU A 111 1.66 -25.53 -21.55
C LEU A 111 2.02 -25.46 -23.06
N PRO A 112 1.64 -26.47 -23.86
CA PRO A 112 2.13 -26.62 -25.22
C PRO A 112 1.51 -25.66 -26.23
N TRP A 113 0.47 -24.91 -25.85
CA TRP A 113 -0.27 -24.03 -26.73
C TRP A 113 -0.05 -22.58 -26.36
N SER A 114 0.02 -21.74 -27.39
CA SER A 114 0.02 -20.30 -27.20
C SER A 114 -0.79 -19.58 -28.28
N THR A 115 -1.46 -18.51 -27.87
CA THR A 115 -2.16 -17.58 -28.77
C THR A 115 -1.60 -16.18 -28.54
N CYS A 116 -1.17 -15.53 -29.61
CA CYS A 116 -0.49 -14.24 -29.52
C CYS A 116 -1.25 -13.11 -30.21
N GLY A 117 -1.36 -11.98 -29.53
CA GLY A 117 -1.76 -10.69 -30.07
C GLY A 117 -0.55 -9.89 -30.55
N PRO A 118 -0.70 -8.57 -30.77
CA PRO A 118 0.41 -7.69 -31.14
C PRO A 118 1.57 -7.63 -30.13
N GLN A 119 1.30 -7.54 -28.83
CA GLN A 119 2.29 -7.36 -27.77
C GLN A 119 2.32 -8.50 -26.73
N ILE A 120 1.29 -9.33 -26.69
CA ILE A 120 1.07 -10.35 -25.65
C ILE A 120 1.00 -11.74 -26.27
N CYS A 121 1.52 -12.75 -25.57
CA CYS A 121 1.25 -14.16 -25.84
C CYS A 121 0.67 -14.83 -24.60
N VAL A 122 -0.45 -15.53 -24.78
CA VAL A 122 -1.08 -16.32 -23.71
C VAL A 122 -0.73 -17.79 -23.91
N HIS A 123 -0.14 -18.42 -22.89
CA HIS A 123 0.29 -19.82 -22.86
C HIS A 123 -0.66 -20.65 -22.00
N TYR A 124 -1.05 -21.83 -22.50
CA TYR A 124 -2.06 -22.65 -21.87
C TYR A 124 -1.94 -24.15 -22.26
N THR A 125 -2.72 -24.98 -21.59
CA THR A 125 -3.00 -26.38 -21.96
C THR A 125 -4.49 -26.55 -22.23
N GLU A 126 -4.85 -27.55 -23.04
CA GLU A 126 -6.25 -27.89 -23.36
C GLU A 126 -6.77 -29.07 -22.50
N SER A 127 -5.98 -29.52 -21.53
CA SER A 127 -6.32 -30.67 -20.69
C SER A 127 -5.62 -30.64 -19.34
N GLY A 128 -6.20 -31.34 -18.36
CA GLY A 128 -5.73 -31.36 -16.98
C GLY A 128 -6.31 -30.21 -16.16
N ALA A 129 -5.80 -30.04 -14.95
CA ALA A 129 -6.28 -29.01 -14.02
C ALA A 129 -6.02 -27.59 -14.56
N ASN A 130 -4.84 -27.36 -15.17
CA ASN A 130 -4.45 -26.08 -15.75
C ASN A 130 -5.19 -25.70 -17.05
N ALA A 131 -6.18 -26.49 -17.50
CA ALA A 131 -6.89 -26.21 -18.73
C ALA A 131 -7.87 -25.05 -18.51
N PRO A 132 -7.79 -23.94 -19.26
CA PRO A 132 -8.72 -22.83 -19.06
C PRO A 132 -10.18 -23.19 -19.32
N ASP A 133 -11.10 -22.41 -18.77
CA ASP A 133 -12.52 -22.64 -18.99
C ASP A 133 -12.87 -22.65 -20.49
N GLY A 134 -13.71 -23.60 -20.88
CA GLY A 134 -14.06 -23.85 -22.27
C GLY A 134 -13.01 -24.59 -23.12
N SER A 135 -11.94 -25.14 -22.52
CA SER A 135 -11.01 -26.05 -23.21
C SER A 135 -11.72 -27.31 -23.71
N ASP A 136 -11.39 -27.75 -24.94
CA ASP A 136 -12.02 -28.89 -25.60
C ASP A 136 -11.05 -29.99 -26.02
N GLY A 137 -9.75 -29.82 -25.75
CA GLY A 137 -8.74 -30.82 -26.06
C GLY A 137 -8.30 -30.82 -27.53
N VAL A 138 -8.83 -29.93 -28.37
CA VAL A 138 -8.60 -29.95 -29.81
C VAL A 138 -7.55 -28.91 -30.23
N GLN A 139 -6.56 -29.34 -31.00
CA GLN A 139 -5.55 -28.42 -31.51
C GLN A 139 -6.16 -27.47 -32.56
N GLY A 140 -6.06 -26.17 -32.32
CA GLY A 140 -6.48 -25.12 -33.26
C GLY A 140 -7.89 -24.56 -33.01
N THR A 141 -8.62 -25.09 -32.03
CA THR A 141 -9.63 -24.35 -31.30
C THR A 141 -8.91 -23.52 -30.23
N ILE A 142 -9.36 -22.29 -30.00
CA ILE A 142 -8.83 -21.41 -28.95
C ILE A 142 -9.98 -21.25 -27.96
N PRO A 143 -9.83 -21.63 -26.68
CA PRO A 143 -10.88 -21.46 -25.69
C PRO A 143 -11.29 -19.99 -25.61
N GLN A 144 -12.58 -19.74 -25.40
CA GLN A 144 -13.08 -18.35 -25.34
C GLN A 144 -12.38 -17.57 -24.22
N TYR A 145 -12.14 -18.22 -23.07
CA TYR A 145 -11.42 -17.62 -21.95
C TYR A 145 -10.01 -17.16 -22.34
N VAL A 146 -9.24 -17.97 -23.09
CA VAL A 146 -7.91 -17.59 -23.59
C VAL A 146 -7.98 -16.33 -24.48
N THR A 147 -9.01 -16.27 -25.33
CA THR A 147 -9.25 -15.09 -26.19
C THR A 147 -9.62 -13.86 -25.36
N ASP A 148 -10.42 -14.04 -24.32
CA ASP A 148 -10.85 -12.98 -23.42
C ASP A 148 -9.68 -12.40 -22.60
N VAL A 149 -8.80 -13.26 -22.07
CA VAL A 149 -7.54 -12.85 -21.41
C VAL A 149 -6.66 -12.06 -22.37
N LEU A 150 -6.39 -12.61 -23.56
CA LEU A 150 -5.53 -11.96 -24.54
C LEU A 150 -6.05 -10.57 -24.92
N ASN A 151 -7.35 -10.47 -25.24
CA ASN A 151 -7.95 -9.20 -25.63
C ASN A 151 -7.94 -8.18 -24.48
N THR A 152 -8.16 -8.64 -23.24
CA THR A 152 -8.18 -7.78 -22.06
C THR A 152 -6.80 -7.20 -21.78
N ILE A 153 -5.75 -8.01 -21.80
CA ILE A 153 -4.38 -7.55 -21.53
C ILE A 153 -3.85 -6.68 -22.67
N GLU A 154 -4.16 -6.98 -23.94
CA GLU A 154 -3.82 -6.10 -25.06
C GLU A 154 -4.52 -4.74 -24.95
N GLN A 155 -5.76 -4.71 -24.48
CA GLN A 155 -6.47 -3.46 -24.20
C GLN A 155 -5.84 -2.69 -23.03
N ILE A 156 -5.50 -3.38 -21.93
CA ILE A 156 -4.80 -2.78 -20.78
C ILE A 156 -3.47 -2.16 -21.22
N ASN A 157 -2.66 -2.91 -21.98
CA ASN A 157 -1.39 -2.43 -22.53
C ASN A 157 -1.59 -1.20 -23.42
N THR A 158 -2.59 -1.23 -24.30
CA THR A 158 -2.94 -0.09 -25.16
C THR A 158 -3.30 1.15 -24.33
N ASP A 159 -4.10 0.99 -23.28
CA ASP A 159 -4.51 2.08 -22.40
C ASP A 159 -3.35 2.63 -21.56
N TYR A 160 -2.44 1.78 -21.08
CA TYR A 160 -1.23 2.20 -20.36
C TYR A 160 -0.27 2.99 -21.25
N ILE A 161 -0.03 2.52 -22.48
CA ILE A 161 0.79 3.26 -23.47
C ILE A 161 0.12 4.58 -23.85
N ALA A 162 -1.20 4.58 -24.08
CA ALA A 162 -1.95 5.80 -24.38
C ALA A 162 -1.94 6.78 -23.20
N ALA A 163 -1.85 6.27 -21.97
CA ALA A 163 -1.64 7.06 -20.77
C ALA A 163 -0.20 7.60 -20.63
N GLY A 164 0.73 7.10 -21.43
CA GLY A 164 2.11 7.58 -21.51
C GLY A 164 3.09 6.83 -20.60
N TYR A 165 2.68 5.66 -20.09
CA TYR A 165 3.57 4.72 -19.43
C TYR A 165 4.49 4.02 -20.44
N ARG A 166 5.60 3.45 -19.96
CA ARG A 166 6.50 2.62 -20.78
C ARG A 166 5.79 1.31 -21.14
N THR A 167 6.18 0.74 -22.27
CA THR A 167 5.92 -0.68 -22.52
C THR A 167 6.79 -1.50 -21.57
N PRO A 168 6.34 -2.69 -21.14
CA PRO A 168 7.23 -3.65 -20.48
C PRO A 168 8.51 -3.89 -21.29
N GLU A 169 9.62 -4.17 -20.60
CA GLU A 169 10.88 -4.52 -21.27
C GLU A 169 10.74 -5.82 -22.05
N ARG A 170 11.52 -5.93 -23.12
CA ARG A 170 11.44 -7.07 -24.05
C ARG A 170 12.49 -8.11 -23.71
N ASP A 171 12.10 -9.37 -23.79
CA ASP A 171 12.87 -10.56 -23.40
C ASP A 171 13.45 -11.35 -24.59
N GLY A 172 13.44 -10.75 -25.78
CA GLY A 172 13.97 -11.39 -26.98
C GLY A 172 13.07 -12.50 -27.49
N ALA A 173 13.53 -13.76 -27.44
CA ALA A 173 12.80 -14.93 -27.96
C ALA A 173 12.35 -15.90 -26.85
N LEU A 174 12.49 -15.48 -25.58
CA LEU A 174 12.05 -16.27 -24.44
C LEU A 174 10.52 -16.45 -24.47
N GLY A 175 10.03 -17.52 -23.84
CA GLY A 175 8.63 -17.93 -23.94
C GLY A 175 8.17 -18.38 -25.35
N GLY A 176 9.08 -18.48 -26.31
CA GLY A 176 8.79 -19.02 -27.64
C GLY A 176 8.19 -18.00 -28.62
N SER A 177 8.05 -16.74 -28.21
CA SER A 177 7.61 -15.65 -29.06
C SER A 177 8.65 -14.52 -29.09
N ASN A 178 8.66 -13.69 -30.14
CA ASN A 178 9.69 -12.66 -30.28
C ASN A 178 9.20 -11.30 -29.75
N ASN A 179 9.76 -10.86 -28.62
CA ASN A 179 9.55 -9.58 -27.94
C ASN A 179 8.08 -9.33 -27.60
N LYS A 180 7.43 -10.31 -26.99
CA LYS A 180 6.07 -10.18 -26.46
C LYS A 180 6.10 -10.56 -24.98
N VAL A 181 5.20 -9.96 -24.21
CA VAL A 181 5.04 -10.34 -22.80
C VAL A 181 4.27 -11.65 -22.75
N ASP A 182 4.80 -12.62 -22.03
CA ASP A 182 4.17 -13.92 -21.84
C ASP A 182 3.26 -13.93 -20.62
N ILE A 183 2.04 -14.42 -20.83
CA ILE A 183 1.01 -14.60 -19.82
C ILE A 183 0.68 -16.09 -19.75
N TYR A 184 0.88 -16.72 -18.61
CA TYR A 184 0.66 -18.15 -18.41
C TYR A 184 -0.67 -18.38 -17.68
N LEU A 185 -1.51 -19.27 -18.21
CA LEU A 185 -2.74 -19.69 -17.55
C LEU A 185 -2.54 -21.04 -16.85
N GLY A 186 -2.98 -21.13 -15.61
CA GLY A 186 -2.93 -22.36 -14.82
C GLY A 186 -3.86 -22.33 -13.62
N ASP A 187 -4.08 -23.51 -13.03
CA ASP A 187 -4.93 -23.71 -11.85
C ASP A 187 -4.14 -23.30 -10.60
N ILE A 188 -4.21 -22.02 -10.27
CA ILE A 188 -3.45 -21.39 -9.17
C ILE A 188 -4.36 -20.93 -8.02
N GLY A 189 -5.67 -20.89 -8.24
CA GLY A 189 -6.70 -20.63 -7.25
C GLY A 189 -6.67 -21.54 -6.02
N PRO A 190 -6.35 -22.85 -6.13
CA PRO A 190 -6.22 -23.72 -4.96
C PRO A 190 -5.11 -23.30 -4.00
N GLN A 191 -4.13 -22.52 -4.49
CA GLN A 191 -3.03 -21.94 -3.72
C GLN A 191 -3.38 -20.55 -3.15
N GLY A 192 -4.59 -20.04 -3.43
CA GLY A 192 -5.03 -18.70 -3.07
C GLY A 192 -4.43 -17.58 -3.92
N LEU A 193 -3.80 -17.91 -5.04
CA LEU A 193 -3.19 -16.95 -5.96
C LEU A 193 -4.24 -16.48 -6.98
N TYR A 194 -4.43 -15.16 -7.09
CA TYR A 194 -5.20 -14.58 -8.20
C TYR A 194 -4.36 -14.53 -9.48
N GLY A 195 -3.07 -14.25 -9.33
CA GLY A 195 -2.10 -14.05 -10.40
C GLY A 195 -0.77 -13.62 -9.77
N PHE A 196 0.27 -13.56 -10.60
CA PHE A 196 1.55 -12.98 -10.21
C PHE A 196 2.35 -12.55 -11.43
N CYS A 197 3.30 -11.63 -11.27
CA CYS A 197 4.36 -11.36 -12.23
C CYS A 197 5.74 -11.55 -11.62
N THR A 198 6.68 -12.02 -12.41
CA THR A 198 8.08 -12.13 -12.01
C THR A 198 8.99 -12.00 -13.22
N SER A 199 10.29 -12.18 -13.01
CA SER A 199 11.32 -11.97 -14.01
C SER A 199 12.38 -13.07 -13.95
N ASP A 200 12.72 -13.58 -15.13
CA ASP A 200 13.88 -14.43 -15.37
C ASP A 200 15.07 -13.65 -15.98
N ASP A 201 15.02 -12.31 -15.94
CA ASP A 201 16.03 -11.44 -16.54
C ASP A 201 17.42 -11.71 -15.94
N PRO A 202 18.42 -12.18 -16.70
CA PRO A 202 19.74 -12.49 -16.14
C PRO A 202 20.50 -11.25 -15.69
N HIS A 203 19.99 -10.04 -15.99
CA HIS A 203 20.59 -8.78 -15.61
C HIS A 203 20.83 -8.69 -14.09
N ASP A 204 22.03 -8.23 -13.72
CA ASP A 204 22.39 -7.82 -12.35
C ASP A 204 22.84 -6.35 -12.37
N PRO A 205 22.07 -5.40 -11.78
CA PRO A 205 22.42 -3.98 -11.81
C PRO A 205 23.63 -3.63 -10.94
N PHE A 206 24.20 -4.61 -10.25
CA PHE A 206 25.44 -4.46 -9.49
C PHE A 206 26.55 -5.38 -10.02
N ASP A 207 26.54 -5.74 -11.30
CA ASP A 207 27.66 -6.44 -11.93
C ASP A 207 28.96 -5.64 -11.75
N GLU A 208 29.86 -6.16 -10.91
CA GLU A 208 31.14 -5.50 -10.59
C GLU A 208 32.06 -5.39 -11.81
N SER A 209 31.79 -6.13 -12.89
CA SER A 209 32.54 -6.05 -14.15
C SER A 209 32.19 -4.82 -15.00
N ASP A 210 31.03 -4.19 -14.76
CA ASP A 210 30.62 -2.90 -15.36
C ASP A 210 30.04 -1.94 -14.31
N PRO A 211 30.88 -1.36 -13.43
CA PRO A 211 30.41 -0.52 -12.32
C PRO A 211 29.79 0.83 -12.75
N GLY A 212 29.83 1.15 -14.05
CA GLY A 212 29.20 2.34 -14.62
C GLY A 212 27.79 2.09 -15.18
N TYR A 213 27.38 0.83 -15.29
CA TYR A 213 26.06 0.44 -15.75
C TYR A 213 25.14 0.23 -14.56
N GLN A 214 24.11 1.07 -14.46
CA GLN A 214 23.06 0.98 -13.46
C GLN A 214 21.73 1.02 -14.21
N ASP A 215 21.10 -0.14 -14.32
CA ASP A 215 19.84 -0.32 -15.02
C ASP A 215 18.97 -1.22 -14.16
N PHE A 216 18.07 -0.62 -13.41
CA PHE A 216 17.20 -1.38 -12.52
C PHE A 216 15.92 -1.84 -13.24
N SER A 217 15.85 -1.68 -14.56
CA SER A 217 14.71 -2.13 -15.35
C SER A 217 14.84 -3.60 -15.75
N PHE A 218 13.76 -4.36 -15.58
CA PHE A 218 13.68 -5.78 -15.92
C PHE A 218 12.51 -6.07 -16.86
N TRP A 219 12.68 -7.07 -17.73
CA TRP A 219 11.53 -7.68 -18.37
C TRP A 219 10.76 -8.57 -17.38
N ALA A 220 9.51 -8.84 -17.70
CA ALA A 220 8.63 -9.64 -16.84
C ALA A 220 7.77 -10.59 -17.68
N TYR A 221 7.37 -11.68 -17.05
CA TYR A 221 6.26 -12.52 -17.46
C TYR A 221 5.28 -12.63 -16.30
N CYS A 222 4.04 -13.00 -16.61
CA CYS A 222 2.99 -13.08 -15.60
C CYS A 222 2.19 -14.37 -15.72
N ALA A 223 1.51 -14.74 -14.65
CA ALA A 223 0.55 -15.84 -14.63
C ALA A 223 -0.79 -15.35 -14.08
N LEU A 224 -1.87 -15.91 -14.60
CA LEU A 224 -3.24 -15.67 -14.15
C LEU A 224 -3.94 -17.01 -13.96
N ASP A 225 -4.97 -17.00 -13.12
CA ASP A 225 -5.81 -18.17 -12.93
C ASP A 225 -6.59 -18.54 -14.21
N ASN A 226 -6.73 -19.84 -14.44
CA ASN A 226 -7.26 -20.39 -15.69
C ASN A 226 -8.80 -20.33 -15.77
N ASP A 227 -9.51 -20.08 -14.68
CA ASP A 227 -10.97 -19.97 -14.72
C ASP A 227 -11.59 -18.98 -13.70
N TYR A 228 -10.84 -18.52 -12.70
CA TYR A 228 -11.30 -17.78 -11.54
C TYR A 228 -12.59 -18.36 -10.94
N ASP A 229 -12.62 -19.68 -10.69
CA ASP A 229 -13.78 -20.38 -10.16
C ASP A 229 -14.35 -19.68 -8.93
N SER A 230 -15.67 -19.49 -8.92
CA SER A 230 -16.38 -18.76 -7.87
C SER A 230 -16.30 -19.41 -6.47
N SER A 231 -15.92 -20.68 -6.39
CA SER A 231 -15.66 -21.37 -5.12
C SER A 231 -14.35 -20.92 -4.47
N GLU A 232 -13.41 -20.42 -5.27
CA GLU A 232 -12.11 -19.89 -4.84
C GLU A 232 -12.16 -18.37 -4.75
N PHE A 233 -12.83 -17.72 -5.69
CA PHE A 233 -12.90 -16.26 -5.83
C PHE A 233 -14.34 -15.71 -5.81
N PRO A 234 -15.08 -15.84 -4.69
CA PRO A 234 -16.52 -15.58 -4.64
C PRO A 234 -16.93 -14.11 -4.69
N THR A 235 -15.99 -13.16 -4.60
CA THR A 235 -16.31 -11.73 -4.41
C THR A 235 -16.86 -11.07 -5.68
N ASN A 236 -16.26 -11.34 -6.83
CA ASN A 236 -16.70 -10.83 -8.14
C ASN A 236 -16.96 -12.00 -9.10
N THR A 237 -17.47 -11.70 -10.30
CA THR A 237 -17.54 -12.73 -11.35
C THR A 237 -16.14 -13.16 -11.80
N PRO A 238 -15.98 -14.36 -12.37
CA PRO A 238 -14.70 -14.81 -12.91
C PRO A 238 -14.04 -13.81 -13.87
N PHE A 239 -14.83 -13.22 -14.76
CA PHE A 239 -14.34 -12.24 -15.72
C PHE A 239 -13.90 -10.93 -15.04
N GLU A 240 -14.65 -10.44 -14.05
CA GLU A 240 -14.28 -9.23 -13.29
C GLU A 240 -13.01 -9.46 -12.46
N ASN A 241 -12.86 -10.64 -11.83
CA ASN A 241 -11.62 -11.03 -11.13
C ASN A 241 -10.42 -11.05 -12.09
N MET A 242 -10.59 -11.64 -13.28
CA MET A 242 -9.57 -11.64 -14.33
C MET A 242 -9.19 -10.23 -14.75
N GLN A 243 -10.17 -9.34 -14.96
CA GLN A 243 -9.91 -7.96 -15.39
C GLN A 243 -9.04 -7.19 -14.39
N VAL A 244 -9.44 -7.13 -13.12
CA VAL A 244 -8.70 -6.37 -12.11
C VAL A 244 -7.32 -6.98 -11.83
N THR A 245 -7.24 -8.31 -11.77
CA THR A 245 -5.96 -9.01 -11.59
C THR A 245 -5.02 -8.75 -12.77
N ALA A 246 -5.52 -8.86 -14.00
CA ALA A 246 -4.74 -8.54 -15.20
C ALA A 246 -4.25 -7.08 -15.20
N ALA A 247 -5.05 -6.11 -14.73
CA ALA A 247 -4.61 -4.72 -14.61
C ALA A 247 -3.51 -4.54 -13.55
N HIS A 248 -3.67 -5.17 -12.39
CA HIS A 248 -2.71 -5.13 -11.28
C HIS A 248 -1.38 -5.76 -11.70
N GLU A 249 -1.41 -7.02 -12.11
CA GLU A 249 -0.22 -7.80 -12.46
C GLU A 249 0.49 -7.19 -13.68
N PHE A 250 -0.23 -6.89 -14.77
CA PHE A 250 0.41 -6.29 -15.94
C PHE A 250 1.01 -4.91 -15.64
N PHE A 251 0.50 -4.19 -14.63
CA PHE A 251 1.14 -2.94 -14.20
C PHE A 251 2.49 -3.20 -13.52
N HIS A 252 2.69 -4.31 -12.82
CA HIS A 252 4.02 -4.70 -12.33
C HIS A 252 5.02 -4.89 -13.46
N ALA A 253 4.64 -5.53 -14.58
CA ALA A 253 5.50 -5.63 -15.75
C ALA A 253 5.88 -4.25 -16.34
N VAL A 254 4.96 -3.28 -16.28
CA VAL A 254 5.24 -1.89 -16.65
C VAL A 254 6.14 -1.19 -15.63
N GLN A 255 5.92 -1.39 -14.33
CA GLN A 255 6.72 -0.82 -13.26
C GLN A 255 8.16 -1.33 -13.28
N TYR A 256 8.36 -2.63 -13.54
CA TYR A 256 9.69 -3.22 -13.69
C TYR A 256 10.45 -2.63 -14.88
N ALA A 257 9.77 -2.13 -15.91
CA ALA A 257 10.43 -1.39 -16.99
C ALA A 257 10.91 0.02 -16.57
N TYR A 258 10.45 0.55 -15.43
CA TYR A 258 10.98 1.78 -14.84
C TYR A 258 12.06 1.49 -13.81
N ASP A 259 11.73 0.65 -12.83
CA ASP A 259 12.60 0.28 -11.72
C ASP A 259 12.00 -0.93 -10.96
N ALA A 260 12.59 -2.11 -11.15
CA ALA A 260 12.21 -3.33 -10.43
C ALA A 260 12.74 -3.38 -8.99
N TYR A 261 13.59 -2.43 -8.57
CA TYR A 261 14.18 -2.34 -7.23
C TYR A 261 13.49 -1.31 -6.33
N GLU A 262 12.49 -0.61 -6.85
CA GLU A 262 11.81 0.45 -6.13
C GLU A 262 11.05 -0.06 -4.88
N ASP A 263 10.75 0.86 -3.98
CA ASP A 263 10.12 0.58 -2.68
C ASP A 263 8.81 -0.22 -2.84
N GLY A 264 8.66 -1.33 -2.11
CA GLY A 264 7.52 -2.24 -2.26
C GLY A 264 6.15 -1.57 -2.08
N TRP A 265 6.04 -0.57 -1.20
CA TRP A 265 4.76 0.11 -0.96
C TRP A 265 4.25 0.82 -2.22
N ILE A 266 5.12 1.43 -3.04
CA ILE A 266 4.69 2.18 -4.22
C ILE A 266 4.35 1.26 -5.39
N ILE A 267 5.07 0.14 -5.51
CA ILE A 267 4.79 -0.93 -6.48
C ILE A 267 3.38 -1.45 -6.25
N GLU A 268 3.07 -1.91 -5.04
CA GLU A 268 1.77 -2.50 -4.76
C GLU A 268 0.65 -1.48 -4.69
N SER A 269 0.84 -0.37 -3.97
CA SER A 269 -0.25 0.61 -3.80
C SER A 269 -0.66 1.29 -5.10
N THR A 270 0.26 1.41 -6.09
CA THR A 270 -0.11 1.93 -7.41
C THR A 270 -0.68 0.86 -8.35
N ALA A 271 -0.33 -0.42 -8.18
CA ALA A 271 -0.97 -1.53 -8.88
C ALA A 271 -2.43 -1.71 -8.40
N THR A 272 -2.67 -1.69 -7.09
CA THR A 272 -4.03 -1.73 -6.54
C THR A 272 -4.87 -0.49 -6.87
N TRP A 273 -4.22 0.66 -7.06
CA TRP A 273 -4.90 1.87 -7.53
C TRP A 273 -5.35 1.75 -9.00
N VAL A 274 -4.54 1.13 -9.87
CA VAL A 274 -4.85 1.08 -11.29
C VAL A 274 -5.98 0.09 -11.62
N GLU A 275 -6.21 -0.92 -10.78
CA GLU A 275 -7.39 -1.81 -10.86
C GLU A 275 -8.69 -1.01 -11.08
N ASP A 276 -8.92 -0.02 -10.21
CA ASP A 276 -10.16 0.79 -10.17
C ASP A 276 -10.17 1.89 -11.23
N GLU A 277 -9.01 2.42 -11.64
CA GLU A 277 -8.96 3.35 -12.78
C GLU A 277 -9.22 2.65 -14.13
N MET A 278 -8.91 1.35 -14.22
CA MET A 278 -9.14 0.55 -15.41
C MET A 278 -10.55 -0.05 -15.42
N PHE A 279 -11.05 -0.49 -14.26
CA PHE A 279 -12.31 -1.22 -14.13
C PHE A 279 -13.14 -0.70 -12.92
N ASP A 280 -13.50 0.58 -12.98
CA ASP A 280 -14.22 1.38 -11.95
C ASP A 280 -15.50 0.70 -11.40
N ASP A 281 -16.21 -0.09 -12.21
CA ASP A 281 -17.44 -0.74 -11.77
C ASP A 281 -17.18 -2.00 -10.89
N VAL A 282 -15.97 -2.60 -10.95
CA VAL A 282 -15.64 -3.87 -10.27
C VAL A 282 -15.39 -3.66 -8.78
N ASN A 283 -14.65 -2.61 -8.41
CA ASN A 283 -14.43 -2.21 -7.02
C ASN A 283 -13.75 -3.26 -6.11
N ASP A 284 -12.92 -4.16 -6.66
CA ASP A 284 -12.23 -5.20 -5.88
C ASP A 284 -11.29 -4.60 -4.82
N ASN A 285 -10.57 -3.55 -5.18
CA ASN A 285 -9.63 -2.88 -4.27
C ASN A 285 -10.26 -2.31 -2.98
N ARG A 286 -11.60 -2.16 -2.93
CA ARG A 286 -12.31 -1.73 -1.70
C ARG A 286 -12.14 -2.74 -0.57
N ASN A 287 -11.89 -4.01 -0.89
CA ASN A 287 -11.61 -5.06 0.08
C ASN A 287 -10.39 -4.73 0.96
N TYR A 288 -9.42 -3.97 0.44
CA TYR A 288 -8.22 -3.56 1.19
C TYR A 288 -8.41 -2.32 2.07
N LEU A 289 -9.54 -1.62 1.99
CA LEU A 289 -9.75 -0.41 2.81
C LEU A 289 -9.83 -0.72 4.32
N GLY A 290 -10.13 -1.98 4.66
CA GLY A 290 -10.04 -2.52 6.02
C GLY A 290 -8.61 -2.68 6.55
N THR A 291 -7.63 -2.65 5.64
CA THR A 291 -6.21 -2.87 5.95
C THR A 291 -5.35 -1.84 5.21
N GLY A 292 -5.39 -0.59 5.69
CA GLY A 292 -4.70 0.54 5.08
C GLY A 292 -4.89 1.84 5.87
N PRO A 293 -4.55 3.02 5.30
CA PRO A 293 -4.62 4.29 6.01
C PRO A 293 -6.01 4.74 6.48
N LEU A 294 -7.09 4.15 5.94
CA LEU A 294 -8.44 4.33 6.48
C LEU A 294 -8.62 3.57 7.79
N ALA A 295 -8.19 2.32 7.91
CA ALA A 295 -8.31 1.55 9.14
C ALA A 295 -7.25 1.93 10.19
N PHE A 296 -6.00 2.09 9.75
CA PHE A 296 -4.83 2.29 10.59
C PHE A 296 -4.12 3.62 10.27
N PRO A 297 -4.74 4.78 10.58
CA PRO A 297 -4.16 6.08 10.25
C PRO A 297 -2.84 6.39 10.97
N ASN A 298 -2.50 5.61 12.00
CA ASN A 298 -1.27 5.72 12.80
C ASN A 298 -0.08 4.95 12.21
N VAL A 299 -0.27 4.24 11.10
CA VAL A 299 0.80 3.57 10.36
C VAL A 299 1.31 4.50 9.26
N PRO A 300 2.63 4.59 9.03
CA PRO A 300 3.19 5.37 7.92
C PRO A 300 2.62 4.94 6.57
N ILE A 301 2.33 5.90 5.70
CA ILE A 301 1.76 5.61 4.36
C ILE A 301 2.73 4.78 3.51
N ASP A 302 4.03 4.94 3.70
CA ASP A 302 5.08 4.22 2.97
C ASP A 302 5.49 2.91 3.66
N TYR A 303 4.65 2.37 4.55
CA TYR A 303 4.89 1.07 5.17
C TYR A 303 4.63 -0.08 4.18
N TYR A 304 5.67 -0.87 3.95
CA TYR A 304 5.67 -2.13 3.23
C TYR A 304 6.28 -3.20 4.15
N GLY A 305 5.43 -3.87 4.92
CA GLY A 305 5.88 -4.91 5.83
C GLY A 305 4.89 -6.04 5.90
N SER A 306 5.39 -7.17 6.37
CA SER A 306 4.69 -8.44 6.46
C SER A 306 3.63 -8.49 7.56
N GLY A 307 3.06 -7.39 8.03
CA GLY A 307 1.99 -7.49 9.02
C GLY A 307 2.43 -8.04 10.38
N ASP A 308 3.43 -7.44 11.04
CA ASP A 308 3.52 -7.49 12.50
C ASP A 308 3.04 -6.14 13.08
N PRO A 309 1.85 -6.09 13.71
CA PRO A 309 0.92 -7.19 13.95
C PRO A 309 0.17 -7.61 12.68
N GLU A 310 -0.40 -8.83 12.69
CA GLU A 310 -1.09 -9.47 11.54
C GLU A 310 -2.14 -8.57 10.88
N GLU A 311 -2.76 -7.68 11.65
CA GLU A 311 -3.73 -6.70 11.16
C GLU A 311 -3.16 -5.71 10.13
N LEU A 312 -1.83 -5.56 10.03
CA LEU A 312 -1.16 -4.72 9.04
C LEU A 312 -0.77 -5.48 7.76
N SER A 313 -1.11 -6.77 7.70
CA SER A 313 -0.90 -7.60 6.53
C SER A 313 -1.67 -7.06 5.33
N GLY A 314 -0.96 -6.67 4.27
CA GLY A 314 -1.60 -6.05 3.09
C GLY A 314 -1.89 -4.55 3.24
N PHE A 315 -1.28 -3.87 4.24
CA PHE A 315 -1.43 -2.42 4.41
C PHE A 315 -1.08 -1.61 3.15
N HIS A 316 -0.10 -2.07 2.37
CA HIS A 316 0.31 -1.44 1.12
C HIS A 316 -0.78 -1.53 0.04
N TYR A 317 -1.59 -2.60 0.00
CA TYR A 317 -2.74 -2.66 -0.91
C TYR A 317 -3.75 -1.57 -0.51
N GLY A 318 -4.16 -1.51 0.76
CA GLY A 318 -5.10 -0.49 1.24
C GLY A 318 -4.58 0.95 1.14
N THR A 319 -3.28 1.12 0.92
CA THR A 319 -2.64 2.42 0.65
C THR A 319 -2.99 2.98 -0.72
N TRP A 320 -3.61 2.22 -1.63
CA TRP A 320 -4.16 2.71 -2.90
C TRP A 320 -5.02 3.97 -2.72
N ILE A 321 -5.71 4.11 -1.57
CA ILE A 321 -6.56 5.25 -1.24
C ILE A 321 -5.79 6.58 -1.16
N TRP A 322 -4.48 6.53 -0.89
CA TRP A 322 -3.59 7.69 -0.98
C TRP A 322 -3.47 8.19 -2.42
N TRP A 323 -3.35 7.28 -3.38
CA TRP A 323 -3.30 7.61 -4.80
C TRP A 323 -4.65 8.12 -5.29
N ARG A 324 -5.77 7.47 -4.91
CA ARG A 324 -7.13 7.98 -5.17
C ARG A 324 -7.31 9.42 -4.68
N TYR A 325 -6.87 9.72 -3.45
CA TYR A 325 -6.88 11.11 -2.94
C TYR A 325 -6.11 12.08 -3.85
N LEU A 326 -4.88 11.73 -4.20
CA LEU A 326 -4.02 12.59 -5.00
C LEU A 326 -4.55 12.77 -6.43
N THR A 327 -5.10 11.72 -7.03
CA THR A 327 -5.59 11.75 -8.42
C THR A 327 -6.93 12.44 -8.54
N GLU A 328 -7.85 12.32 -7.58
CA GLU A 328 -9.07 13.15 -7.51
C GLU A 328 -8.72 14.64 -7.37
N LYS A 329 -7.71 14.95 -6.55
CA LYS A 329 -7.27 16.33 -6.34
C LYS A 329 -6.50 16.92 -7.52
N PHE A 330 -5.74 16.10 -8.24
CA PHE A 330 -4.98 16.48 -9.41
C PHE A 330 -5.47 15.69 -10.64
N PRO A 331 -6.71 15.96 -11.12
CA PRO A 331 -7.45 15.08 -12.03
C PRO A 331 -6.98 15.14 -13.48
N ALA A 332 -5.86 15.80 -13.77
CA ALA A 332 -5.32 15.86 -15.12
C ALA A 332 -4.96 14.43 -15.58
N LYS A 333 -5.57 13.99 -16.68
CA LYS A 333 -5.34 12.66 -17.28
C LYS A 333 -4.44 12.73 -18.51
N THR A 334 -3.79 11.62 -18.82
CA THR A 334 -3.23 11.32 -20.14
C THR A 334 -3.79 9.95 -20.51
N GLY A 335 -4.36 9.80 -21.71
CA GLY A 335 -5.19 8.62 -22.01
C GLY A 335 -6.32 8.44 -20.97
N LYS A 336 -6.51 7.20 -20.52
CA LYS A 336 -7.52 6.82 -19.52
C LYS A 336 -7.13 7.16 -18.07
N LEU A 337 -5.83 7.26 -17.79
CA LEU A 337 -5.29 7.29 -16.43
C LEU A 337 -4.90 8.71 -15.96
N PRO A 338 -5.04 9.01 -14.65
CA PRO A 338 -4.48 10.20 -14.04
C PRO A 338 -2.96 10.32 -14.22
N LYS A 339 -2.51 11.50 -14.67
CA LYS A 339 -1.11 11.79 -14.97
C LYS A 339 -0.21 11.83 -13.73
N LEU A 340 -0.79 11.98 -12.54
CA LEU A 340 0.00 12.12 -11.31
C LEU A 340 0.87 10.89 -11.04
N VAL A 341 0.32 9.69 -11.15
CA VAL A 341 1.05 8.44 -10.88
C VAL A 341 2.15 8.21 -11.93
N LEU A 342 1.84 8.44 -13.21
CA LEU A 342 2.84 8.44 -14.28
C LEU A 342 4.00 9.41 -14.01
N ASP A 343 3.71 10.62 -13.56
CA ASP A 343 4.75 11.60 -13.27
C ASP A 343 5.64 11.18 -12.11
N VAL A 344 5.12 10.39 -11.16
CA VAL A 344 5.92 9.79 -10.09
C VAL A 344 6.81 8.70 -10.67
N TRP A 345 6.28 7.75 -11.42
CA TRP A 345 7.07 6.70 -12.11
C TRP A 345 8.18 7.25 -13.01
N LYS A 346 7.95 8.39 -13.68
CA LYS A 346 9.02 9.07 -14.44
C LYS A 346 10.11 9.72 -13.59
N ARG A 347 9.89 9.91 -12.29
CA ARG A 347 10.93 10.31 -11.33
C ARG A 347 11.64 9.12 -10.73
N LEU A 348 10.93 8.00 -10.57
CA LEU A 348 11.44 6.72 -10.09
C LEU A 348 12.36 6.07 -11.12
N ASP A 349 12.06 6.24 -12.42
CA ASP A 349 12.77 5.62 -13.55
C ASP A 349 14.30 5.57 -13.34
N ALA A 350 14.78 4.34 -13.16
CA ALA A 350 16.15 3.96 -12.91
C ALA A 350 16.67 3.03 -14.01
N ALA A 351 15.98 2.98 -15.16
CA ALA A 351 16.51 2.35 -16.36
C ALA A 351 17.71 3.14 -16.89
N ASN A 352 18.68 2.45 -17.50
CA ASN A 352 19.97 3.04 -17.86
C ASN A 352 19.86 4.37 -18.64
N GLY A 353 20.24 5.47 -17.99
CA GLY A 353 20.24 6.81 -18.58
C GLY A 353 18.87 7.39 -18.93
N ALA A 354 17.78 6.72 -18.54
CA ALA A 354 16.41 7.10 -18.90
C ALA A 354 15.80 8.11 -17.92
N GLY A 355 16.13 8.01 -16.63
CA GLY A 355 15.43 8.75 -15.60
C GLY A 355 16.25 9.25 -14.41
N PRO A 356 15.58 9.89 -13.45
CA PRO A 356 16.25 10.57 -12.34
C PRO A 356 16.65 9.67 -11.17
N ASP A 357 16.22 8.40 -11.14
CA ASP A 357 16.50 7.43 -10.07
C ASP A 357 16.22 8.01 -8.67
N ARG A 358 14.96 8.43 -8.45
CA ARG A 358 14.50 8.90 -7.14
C ARG A 358 13.76 7.77 -6.46
N TYR A 359 14.13 7.40 -5.25
CA TYR A 359 13.25 6.56 -4.42
C TYR A 359 11.84 7.15 -4.25
N SER A 360 10.86 6.29 -3.98
CA SER A 360 9.41 6.58 -3.91
C SER A 360 9.02 7.94 -3.34
N THR A 361 9.37 8.20 -2.07
CA THR A 361 9.00 9.43 -1.36
C THR A 361 9.70 10.66 -1.94
N GLN A 362 10.91 10.54 -2.48
CA GLN A 362 11.59 11.64 -3.17
C GLN A 362 10.94 11.96 -4.51
N GLY A 363 10.63 10.94 -5.31
CA GLY A 363 9.93 11.10 -6.59
C GLY A 363 8.58 11.80 -6.41
N LEU A 364 7.78 11.34 -5.43
CA LEU A 364 6.51 11.97 -5.07
C LEU A 364 6.70 13.43 -4.60
N ALA A 365 7.75 13.72 -3.82
CA ALA A 365 8.04 15.08 -3.38
C ALA A 365 8.31 16.03 -4.55
N ASP A 366 9.09 15.59 -5.54
CA ASP A 366 9.40 16.36 -6.75
C ASP A 366 8.13 16.64 -7.57
N VAL A 367 7.26 15.64 -7.74
CA VAL A 367 5.99 15.74 -8.45
C VAL A 367 5.01 16.71 -7.78
N LEU A 368 4.89 16.64 -6.45
CA LEU A 368 4.02 17.53 -5.67
C LEU A 368 4.55 18.96 -5.64
N LYS A 369 5.88 19.14 -5.57
CA LYS A 369 6.52 20.46 -5.67
C LYS A 369 6.19 21.14 -6.99
N ASN A 370 6.27 20.41 -8.11
CA ASN A 370 5.90 20.92 -9.43
C ASN A 370 4.41 21.28 -9.56
N ARG A 371 3.56 20.72 -8.69
CA ARG A 371 2.13 21.04 -8.56
C ARG A 371 1.83 22.14 -7.53
N GLY A 372 2.86 22.83 -7.02
CA GLY A 372 2.69 23.94 -6.07
C GLY A 372 2.32 23.50 -4.66
N THR A 373 2.54 22.24 -4.29
CA THR A 373 2.32 21.72 -2.93
C THR A 373 3.55 20.95 -2.44
N ASN A 374 3.42 20.20 -1.35
CA ASN A 374 4.45 19.31 -0.83
C ASN A 374 3.81 18.17 -0.03
N ILE A 375 4.56 17.08 0.18
CA ILE A 375 4.08 15.90 0.92
C ILE A 375 3.47 16.28 2.26
N SER A 376 4.12 17.16 3.03
CA SER A 376 3.61 17.56 4.35
C SER A 376 2.21 18.18 4.28
N ALA A 377 1.95 19.05 3.30
CA ALA A 377 0.63 19.66 3.14
C ALA A 377 -0.43 18.65 2.69
N GLU A 378 -0.03 17.64 1.91
CA GLU A 378 -0.92 16.63 1.34
C GLU A 378 -1.27 15.54 2.37
N ILE A 379 -0.31 15.05 3.15
CA ILE A 379 -0.56 14.13 4.27
C ILE A 379 -1.54 14.75 5.28
N ILE A 380 -1.37 16.03 5.63
CA ILE A 380 -2.31 16.71 6.53
C ILE A 380 -3.74 16.69 5.96
N LYS A 381 -3.91 16.95 4.67
CA LYS A 381 -5.23 16.99 4.02
C LYS A 381 -5.84 15.61 3.93
N PHE A 382 -5.05 14.61 3.55
CA PHE A 382 -5.46 13.21 3.48
C PHE A 382 -5.90 12.67 4.84
N GLN A 383 -5.08 12.83 5.88
CA GLN A 383 -5.39 12.35 7.23
C GLN A 383 -6.66 13.02 7.80
N VAL A 384 -6.86 14.32 7.54
CA VAL A 384 -8.10 15.03 7.91
C VAL A 384 -9.29 14.63 7.04
N GLY A 385 -9.06 14.32 5.77
CA GLY A 385 -10.04 13.83 4.80
C GLY A 385 -10.58 12.44 5.17
N ASN A 386 -9.69 11.53 5.57
CA ASN A 386 -10.00 10.16 5.98
C ASN A 386 -10.98 10.09 7.16
N ARG A 387 -10.90 11.04 8.10
CA ARG A 387 -11.90 11.21 9.18
C ARG A 387 -13.33 11.50 8.68
N ARG A 388 -13.47 11.84 7.41
CA ARG A 388 -14.70 12.21 6.70
C ARG A 388 -14.79 11.53 5.34
N ALA A 389 -14.21 10.34 5.19
CA ALA A 389 -14.09 9.60 3.92
C ALA A 389 -15.38 9.64 3.09
N LYS A 390 -16.53 9.41 3.74
CA LYS A 390 -17.89 9.51 3.17
C LYS A 390 -18.23 10.72 2.32
N SER A 391 -17.57 11.84 2.57
CA SER A 391 -17.82 13.12 1.90
C SER A 391 -16.56 13.70 1.27
N PHE A 392 -15.45 12.97 1.35
CA PHE A 392 -14.14 13.44 0.94
C PHE A 392 -13.70 12.84 -0.39
N TYR A 393 -14.01 11.56 -0.59
CA TYR A 393 -13.79 10.84 -1.84
C TYR A 393 -15.07 10.81 -2.67
N ASP A 394 -14.93 10.72 -4.00
CA ASP A 394 -16.08 10.68 -4.91
C ASP A 394 -16.96 9.45 -4.64
N GLU A 395 -16.34 8.30 -4.38
CA GLU A 395 -17.03 7.08 -3.97
C GLU A 395 -17.17 6.90 -2.45
N GLY A 396 -16.88 7.95 -1.69
CA GLY A 396 -16.67 7.85 -0.25
C GLY A 396 -17.83 7.22 0.53
N ASN A 397 -19.05 7.21 0.00
CA ASN A 397 -20.20 6.55 0.62
C ASN A 397 -19.94 5.06 0.95
N ALA A 398 -19.14 4.37 0.13
CA ALA A 398 -18.71 2.99 0.38
C ALA A 398 -17.59 2.88 1.42
N TYR A 399 -16.91 3.98 1.74
CA TYR A 399 -15.69 3.97 2.55
C TYR A 399 -16.00 4.23 4.03
N THR A 400 -15.38 3.44 4.90
CA THR A 400 -15.44 3.66 6.34
C THR A 400 -14.49 4.80 6.73
N PRO A 401 -14.98 5.87 7.41
CA PRO A 401 -14.09 6.93 7.87
C PRO A 401 -13.06 6.42 8.88
N ALA A 402 -11.83 6.91 8.78
CA ALA A 402 -10.76 6.52 9.67
C ALA A 402 -11.11 6.75 11.14
N PRO A 403 -10.69 5.89 12.08
CA PRO A 403 -11.09 5.98 13.49
C PRO A 403 -10.47 7.18 14.20
N ALA A 404 -10.99 7.48 15.39
CA ALA A 404 -10.33 8.38 16.34
C ALA A 404 -9.59 7.53 17.36
N ALA A 405 -8.29 7.78 17.57
CA ALA A 405 -7.50 7.10 18.58
C ALA A 405 -8.09 7.29 19.98
N ALA A 406 -8.63 8.47 20.30
CA ALA A 406 -9.28 8.72 21.60
C ALA A 406 -10.63 9.42 21.43
N ILE A 407 -11.65 8.99 22.18
CA ILE A 407 -12.96 9.65 22.27
C ILE A 407 -13.23 10.09 23.70
N ILE A 408 -13.19 11.40 23.93
CA ILE A 408 -13.20 12.03 25.26
C ILE A 408 -14.46 12.88 25.43
N GLY A 409 -15.28 12.54 26.41
CA GLY A 409 -16.42 13.37 26.80
C GLY A 409 -16.07 14.38 27.88
N LEU A 410 -16.28 15.68 27.64
CA LEU A 410 -15.90 16.75 28.58
C LEU A 410 -17.11 17.55 29.10
N ALA A 411 -17.25 17.58 30.42
CA ALA A 411 -18.23 18.39 31.16
C ALA A 411 -17.67 19.77 31.55
N ALA A 412 -18.46 20.56 32.26
CA ALA A 412 -18.10 21.93 32.66
C ALA A 412 -16.85 21.96 33.55
N ASN A 413 -15.93 22.89 33.27
CA ASN A 413 -14.68 23.12 34.02
C ASN A 413 -13.80 21.86 34.19
N ARG A 414 -13.83 20.95 33.21
CA ARG A 414 -13.01 19.74 33.19
C ARG A 414 -11.92 19.85 32.12
N ALA A 415 -10.83 19.16 32.35
CA ALA A 415 -9.76 18.97 31.38
C ALA A 415 -9.44 17.48 31.26
N ALA A 416 -9.04 17.07 30.06
CA ALA A 416 -8.49 15.77 29.77
C ALA A 416 -7.49 15.92 28.63
N TYR A 417 -6.60 14.93 28.46
CA TYR A 417 -5.64 14.91 27.37
C TYR A 417 -5.68 13.57 26.65
N ALA A 418 -5.18 13.58 25.42
CA ALA A 418 -4.75 12.39 24.70
C ALA A 418 -3.27 12.60 24.36
N GLU A 419 -2.47 11.56 24.51
CA GLU A 419 -1.06 11.56 24.13
C GLU A 419 -0.65 10.17 23.62
N GLY A 420 0.40 10.14 22.81
CA GLY A 420 0.96 8.90 22.27
C GLY A 420 2.06 9.19 21.25
N PRO A 421 2.84 8.17 20.85
CA PRO A 421 3.75 8.29 19.72
C PRO A 421 2.97 8.42 18.41
N ILE A 422 3.54 9.13 17.43
CA ILE A 422 3.06 9.12 16.04
C ILE A 422 4.27 8.97 15.13
N ASN A 423 4.30 7.89 14.35
CA ASN A 423 5.35 7.62 13.37
C ASN A 423 5.26 8.57 12.19
N HIS A 424 6.33 8.68 11.40
CA HIS A 424 6.38 9.48 10.19
C HIS A 424 5.21 9.17 9.26
N MET A 425 4.81 10.15 8.47
CA MET A 425 3.71 10.06 7.49
C MET A 425 2.35 9.58 8.05
N ALA A 426 2.18 9.53 9.36
CA ALA A 426 0.99 9.00 10.03
C ALA A 426 0.24 10.08 10.86
N SER A 427 -0.93 9.71 11.38
CA SER A 427 -1.74 10.56 12.23
C SER A 427 -2.42 9.83 13.39
N ALA A 428 -2.78 10.59 14.41
CA ALA A 428 -3.68 10.16 15.47
C ALA A 428 -4.68 11.27 15.77
N THR A 429 -5.94 10.88 16.02
CA THR A 429 -7.03 11.84 16.26
C THR A 429 -7.61 11.72 17.66
N ALA A 430 -7.66 12.83 18.40
CA ALA A 430 -8.40 12.95 19.64
C ALA A 430 -9.76 13.64 19.40
N ARG A 431 -10.85 12.91 19.63
CA ARG A 431 -12.24 13.39 19.55
C ARG A 431 -12.71 13.90 20.90
N PHE A 432 -13.04 15.18 21.01
CA PHE A 432 -13.67 15.77 22.19
C PHE A 432 -15.17 15.99 21.96
N ASN A 433 -16.00 15.45 22.84
CA ASN A 433 -17.46 15.55 22.79
C ASN A 433 -18.00 16.37 23.99
N PRO A 434 -18.82 17.41 23.79
CA PRO A 434 -19.35 18.20 24.88
C PRO A 434 -20.42 17.44 25.68
N LYS A 435 -20.24 17.32 27.01
CA LYS A 435 -21.19 16.68 27.94
C LYS A 435 -21.93 17.74 28.76
N ASN A 436 -23.24 17.88 28.55
CA ASN A 436 -24.13 18.78 29.31
C ASN A 436 -23.76 20.29 29.27
N LEU A 437 -23.11 20.76 28.20
CA LEU A 437 -22.68 22.16 28.01
C LEU A 437 -23.68 22.99 27.20
N SER A 438 -24.89 23.18 27.74
CA SER A 438 -26.03 23.73 26.98
C SER A 438 -25.92 25.23 26.63
N GLN A 439 -25.04 25.99 27.31
CA GLN A 439 -24.85 27.42 27.03
C GLN A 439 -23.90 27.64 25.85
N LYS A 440 -24.24 28.58 24.94
CA LYS A 440 -23.43 28.90 23.75
C LYS A 440 -22.04 29.48 24.08
N ALA A 441 -21.85 29.99 25.29
CA ALA A 441 -20.60 30.55 25.78
C ALA A 441 -19.49 29.49 25.91
N TRP A 442 -19.84 28.23 26.20
CA TRP A 442 -18.86 27.15 26.39
C TRP A 442 -17.94 26.98 25.17
N LYS A 443 -16.64 26.98 25.43
CA LYS A 443 -15.56 26.73 24.48
C LYS A 443 -14.69 25.56 24.96
N LEU A 444 -13.98 24.98 24.00
CA LEU A 444 -12.90 24.03 24.25
C LEU A 444 -11.59 24.76 23.96
N ARG A 445 -10.75 24.89 24.98
CA ARG A 445 -9.35 25.30 24.82
C ARG A 445 -8.51 24.05 24.65
N LEU A 446 -7.93 23.89 23.47
CA LEU A 446 -6.97 22.87 23.12
C LEU A 446 -5.56 23.44 23.31
N THR A 447 -4.73 22.75 24.09
CA THR A 447 -3.30 23.02 24.23
C THR A 447 -2.55 21.86 23.59
N PHE A 448 -1.66 22.17 22.65
CA PHE A 448 -0.84 21.22 21.92
C PHE A 448 0.58 21.27 22.46
N ASP A 449 1.12 20.11 22.78
CA ASP A 449 2.51 19.87 23.17
C ASP A 449 3.03 18.77 22.25
N LEU A 450 3.56 19.20 21.11
CA LEU A 450 3.99 18.33 20.01
C LEU A 450 5.50 18.43 19.82
N PRO A 451 6.11 17.52 19.06
CA PRO A 451 7.50 17.64 18.69
C PRO A 451 7.79 18.96 17.93
N PRO A 452 9.06 19.40 17.86
CA PRO A 452 9.42 20.59 17.10
C PRO A 452 8.87 20.55 15.68
N LYS A 453 8.35 21.68 15.20
CA LYS A 453 7.78 21.79 13.84
C LYS A 453 8.75 21.34 12.74
N ALA A 454 10.04 21.53 12.96
CA ALA A 454 11.10 21.09 12.03
C ALA A 454 11.23 19.56 11.90
N ARG A 455 10.59 18.80 12.80
CA ARG A 455 10.51 17.34 12.81
C ARG A 455 9.17 16.82 12.25
N GLY A 456 8.41 17.65 11.53
CA GLY A 456 7.17 17.23 10.87
C GLY A 456 5.89 17.38 11.71
N ALA A 457 5.94 17.96 12.91
CA ALA A 457 4.73 18.13 13.71
C ALA A 457 3.72 19.09 13.07
N ALA A 458 2.48 18.62 12.91
CA ALA A 458 1.34 19.40 12.48
C ALA A 458 0.07 19.04 13.27
N ALA A 459 -0.88 19.98 13.33
CA ALA A 459 -2.18 19.73 13.93
C ALA A 459 -3.31 20.47 13.20
N VAL A 460 -4.47 19.84 13.11
CA VAL A 460 -5.70 20.42 12.56
C VAL A 460 -6.84 20.21 13.55
N VAL A 461 -7.63 21.26 13.77
CA VAL A 461 -8.85 21.19 14.58
C VAL A 461 -10.06 21.19 13.65
N VAL A 462 -10.93 20.20 13.80
CA VAL A 462 -12.17 20.05 13.02
C VAL A 462 -13.36 20.10 13.97
N VAL A 463 -14.21 21.11 13.82
CA VAL A 463 -15.43 21.28 14.63
C VAL A 463 -16.63 20.80 13.82
N TYR A 464 -17.26 19.73 14.29
CA TYR A 464 -18.46 19.17 13.68
C TYR A 464 -19.68 19.78 14.35
N ARG A 465 -20.48 20.54 13.60
CA ARG A 465 -21.69 21.17 14.14
C ARG A 465 -22.91 20.26 13.95
N LYS A 466 -23.91 20.44 14.82
CA LYS A 466 -25.16 19.67 14.75
C LYS A 466 -26.00 19.96 13.50
N ASN A 467 -25.76 21.10 12.85
CA ASN A 467 -26.42 21.47 11.60
C ASN A 467 -25.69 20.98 10.34
N GLY A 468 -24.73 20.06 10.48
CA GLY A 468 -23.94 19.52 9.37
C GLY A 468 -22.73 20.36 8.97
N LYS A 469 -22.63 21.63 9.36
CA LYS A 469 -21.46 22.47 9.04
C LYS A 469 -20.19 21.93 9.73
N ILE A 470 -19.09 21.93 8.99
CA ILE A 470 -17.76 21.55 9.48
C ILE A 470 -16.86 22.79 9.41
N ASP A 471 -16.26 23.17 10.55
CA ASP A 471 -15.22 24.20 10.57
C ASP A 471 -13.86 23.53 10.76
N GLN A 472 -12.97 23.65 9.78
CA GLN A 472 -11.60 23.13 9.84
C GLN A 472 -10.61 24.29 10.05
N THR A 473 -9.60 24.08 10.90
CA THR A 473 -8.54 25.08 11.10
C THR A 473 -7.21 24.41 11.37
N THR A 474 -6.22 24.68 10.51
CA THR A 474 -4.82 24.34 10.78
C THR A 474 -4.30 25.13 11.98
N VAL A 475 -3.68 24.43 12.92
CA VAL A 475 -3.11 25.02 14.13
C VAL A 475 -1.76 25.63 13.80
N LYS A 476 -1.55 26.89 14.17
CA LYS A 476 -0.24 27.55 14.04
C LYS A 476 0.63 27.19 15.24
N LEU A 477 1.47 26.16 15.07
CA LEU A 477 2.46 25.76 16.06
C LEU A 477 3.63 26.75 16.12
N ASP A 478 4.19 26.94 17.31
CA ASP A 478 5.48 27.59 17.48
C ASP A 478 6.63 26.68 17.01
N LYS A 479 7.88 27.18 17.09
CA LYS A 479 9.07 26.40 16.67
C LYS A 479 9.25 25.11 17.48
N LYS A 480 8.80 25.10 18.73
CA LYS A 480 8.90 23.95 19.65
C LYS A 480 7.78 22.93 19.45
N GLY A 481 6.78 23.23 18.62
CA GLY A 481 5.62 22.35 18.40
C GLY A 481 4.43 22.69 19.28
N ASN A 482 4.49 23.76 20.08
CA ASN A 482 3.43 24.11 21.01
C ASN A 482 2.40 25.04 20.37
N ALA A 483 1.14 24.93 20.80
CA ALA A 483 0.11 25.90 20.46
C ALA A 483 -1.04 25.88 21.46
N THR A 484 -1.88 26.92 21.41
CA THR A 484 -3.21 26.91 22.02
C THR A 484 -4.25 27.35 21.00
N LYS A 485 -5.37 26.62 20.92
CA LYS A 485 -6.50 26.95 20.06
C LYS A 485 -7.79 26.85 20.88
N THR A 486 -8.66 27.86 20.78
CA THR A 486 -9.98 27.82 21.42
C THR A 486 -11.07 27.75 20.35
N VAL A 487 -12.02 26.84 20.51
CA VAL A 487 -13.12 26.60 19.56
C VAL A 487 -14.47 26.50 20.27
N PRO A 488 -15.60 26.72 19.58
CA PRO A 488 -16.92 26.48 20.13
C PRO A 488 -17.08 25.05 20.66
N PHE A 489 -17.77 24.89 21.80
CA PHE A 489 -17.95 23.56 22.43
C PHE A 489 -19.26 23.43 23.21
N SER A 490 -20.30 24.12 22.76
CA SER A 490 -21.63 23.98 23.36
C SER A 490 -22.33 22.72 22.84
N SER A 491 -22.89 21.91 23.73
CA SER A 491 -23.66 20.71 23.37
C SER A 491 -24.95 21.01 22.59
N LYS A 492 -25.39 22.28 22.52
CA LYS A 492 -26.50 22.70 21.65
C LYS A 492 -26.10 22.82 20.18
N THR A 493 -24.83 23.10 19.87
CA THR A 493 -24.41 23.49 18.51
C THR A 493 -23.29 22.61 17.95
N VAL A 494 -22.52 21.96 18.81
CA VAL A 494 -21.35 21.16 18.45
C VAL A 494 -21.64 19.68 18.73
N LYS A 495 -21.44 18.83 17.72
CA LYS A 495 -21.48 17.36 17.81
C LYS A 495 -20.18 16.82 18.38
N GLY A 496 -19.06 17.47 18.09
CA GLY A 496 -17.75 17.21 18.69
C GLY A 496 -16.65 17.92 17.93
N VAL A 497 -15.43 17.80 18.44
CA VAL A 497 -14.23 18.46 17.94
C VAL A 497 -13.13 17.42 17.80
N ASP A 498 -12.59 17.25 16.60
CA ASP A 498 -11.39 16.44 16.39
C ASP A 498 -10.17 17.36 16.50
N ALA A 499 -9.16 16.91 17.24
CA ALA A 499 -7.79 17.38 17.13
C ALA A 499 -7.01 16.28 16.40
N VAL A 500 -6.77 16.48 15.11
CA VAL A 500 -5.98 15.59 14.25
C VAL A 500 -4.51 15.99 14.39
N LEU A 501 -3.71 15.11 14.95
CA LEU A 501 -2.26 15.28 15.15
C LEU A 501 -1.55 14.49 14.06
N VAL A 502 -0.61 15.10 13.37
CA VAL A 502 0.04 14.51 12.19
C VAL A 502 1.55 14.65 12.34
N ASN A 503 2.26 13.56 12.04
CA ASN A 503 3.68 13.59 11.78
C ASN A 503 3.89 13.54 10.27
N THR A 504 4.34 14.66 9.72
CA THR A 504 4.53 14.82 8.27
C THR A 504 5.97 14.62 7.85
N SER A 505 6.82 14.07 8.72
CA SER A 505 8.23 13.87 8.41
C SER A 505 8.37 12.88 7.26
N THR A 506 9.32 13.17 6.39
CA THR A 506 9.83 12.31 5.30
C THR A 506 11.35 12.22 5.41
N ARG A 507 11.87 12.35 6.64
CA ARG A 507 13.31 12.37 6.91
C ARG A 507 13.78 10.97 7.25
N PHE A 508 14.58 10.41 6.34
CA PHE A 508 15.17 9.08 6.50
C PHE A 508 16.69 9.16 6.64
N THR A 509 17.27 8.11 7.20
CA THR A 509 18.60 7.65 6.82
C THR A 509 18.38 6.50 5.84
N CYS A 510 18.50 6.75 4.54
CA CYS A 510 18.30 5.73 3.50
C CYS A 510 19.40 4.66 3.52
N TRP A 511 19.10 3.50 2.93
CA TRP A 511 20.01 2.37 2.77
C TRP A 511 20.59 1.91 4.11
N ALA A 512 19.77 1.99 5.16
CA ALA A 512 20.21 1.69 6.52
C ALA A 512 20.04 0.21 6.86
N SER A 513 19.03 -0.44 6.28
CA SER A 513 18.80 -1.89 6.39
C SER A 513 18.00 -2.37 5.18
N ASN A 514 18.41 -3.48 4.56
CA ASN A 514 17.66 -4.11 3.47
C ASN A 514 16.29 -4.67 3.93
N GLU A 515 16.08 -4.77 5.24
CA GLU A 515 14.83 -5.25 5.85
C GLU A 515 13.91 -4.10 6.27
N SER A 516 14.29 -2.84 6.04
CA SER A 516 13.44 -1.72 6.43
C SER A 516 12.17 -1.71 5.59
N PRO A 517 10.98 -1.63 6.23
CA PRO A 517 9.70 -1.62 5.52
C PRO A 517 9.33 -0.25 4.95
N TYR A 518 10.26 0.72 4.94
CA TYR A 518 9.98 2.10 4.59
C TYR A 518 10.76 2.54 3.36
N SER A 519 10.36 3.69 2.82
CA SER A 519 11.00 4.27 1.64
C SER A 519 12.53 4.26 1.73
N CYS A 520 13.20 4.03 0.59
CA CYS A 520 14.65 3.94 0.41
C CYS A 520 15.36 2.97 1.37
N PHE A 521 14.68 1.90 1.79
CA PHE A 521 15.19 0.95 2.80
C PHE A 521 15.72 1.69 4.04
N GLY A 522 15.01 2.76 4.40
CA GLY A 522 15.51 3.82 5.26
C GLY A 522 15.03 3.69 6.69
N ASN A 523 15.82 4.18 7.64
CA ASN A 523 15.40 4.35 9.03
C ASN A 523 14.78 5.76 9.21
N PRO A 524 13.49 5.87 9.57
CA PRO A 524 12.84 7.16 9.81
C PRO A 524 13.48 7.88 11.01
N LYS A 525 13.73 9.19 10.86
CA LYS A 525 14.39 10.00 11.92
C LYS A 525 13.42 10.51 12.98
N ASP A 526 12.12 10.39 12.75
CA ASP A 526 11.07 11.09 13.51
C ASP A 526 9.96 10.17 14.01
N ASP A 527 10.26 8.89 14.14
CA ASP A 527 9.31 7.91 14.69
C ASP A 527 9.31 7.91 16.22
N GLY A 528 8.22 7.37 16.79
CA GLY A 528 8.06 7.28 18.24
C GLY A 528 7.96 8.62 18.98
N LEU A 529 7.88 9.75 18.27
CA LEU A 529 7.83 11.07 18.89
C LEU A 529 6.51 11.27 19.61
N LYS A 530 6.58 11.76 20.85
CA LYS A 530 5.39 11.97 21.69
C LYS A 530 4.60 13.20 21.23
N TYR A 531 3.33 12.99 20.90
CA TYR A 531 2.35 14.04 20.63
C TYR A 531 1.37 14.10 21.80
N LYS A 532 1.02 15.31 22.26
CA LYS A 532 0.01 15.51 23.30
C LYS A 532 -0.95 16.64 22.95
N VAL A 533 -2.23 16.41 23.18
CA VAL A 533 -3.27 17.44 23.13
C VAL A 533 -4.11 17.41 24.40
N THR A 534 -4.23 18.55 25.06
CA THR A 534 -5.07 18.74 26.25
C THR A 534 -6.29 19.57 25.88
N GLY A 535 -7.49 19.05 26.08
CA GLY A 535 -8.75 19.78 25.98
C GLY A 535 -9.26 20.22 27.35
N ARG A 536 -9.47 21.52 27.55
CA ARG A 536 -10.10 22.09 28.75
C ARG A 536 -11.37 22.85 28.37
N THR A 537 -12.48 22.56 29.04
CA THR A 537 -13.70 23.35 28.89
C THR A 537 -13.57 24.66 29.64
N VAL A 538 -13.87 25.75 28.93
CA VAL A 538 -13.81 27.12 29.45
C VAL A 538 -15.09 27.85 29.05
N LYS A 539 -15.49 28.84 29.83
CA LYS A 539 -16.69 29.64 29.60
C LYS A 539 -16.34 31.10 29.42
#